data_AF-A0A0D0E6N8-F1
#
_entry.id   AF-A0A0D0E6N8-F1
#
_cell.length_a   1.000
_cell.length_b   1.000
_cell.length_c   1.000
_cell.angle_alpha   90.00
_cell.angle_beta   90.00
_cell.angle_gamma   90.00
#
_symmetry.space_group_name_H-M   'P 1'
#
loop_
_entity.id
_entity.type
_entity.pdbx_description
1 polymer ?
#
loop_
_entity_poly.entity_id
_entity_poly.type
_entity_poly.pdbx_seq_one_letter_code
_entity_poly.pdbx_strand_id
1 'polypeptide(L)'
;MNHGTVAIAIVQRQVMIIQAARSHNRRSRWLDVYTYVPFGERLFLASPVPQARIASSDLLVIFPFRTPTSDMIELPAQAYQEYLELSARHQLKHETMWRRWKARLR
;
A
#
# COMPACT_ATOMS: atom_id res chain seq x y z
N MET A 1 12.48 6.82 4.43
CA MET A 1 11.33 6.45 5.28
C MET A 1 11.88 5.96 6.60
N ASN A 2 11.48 6.51 7.74
CA ASN A 2 11.99 6.03 9.03
C ASN A 2 11.21 4.78 9.47
N HIS A 3 11.77 3.98 10.39
CA HIS A 3 11.05 2.88 11.01
C HIS A 3 9.67 3.33 11.53
N GLY A 4 8.63 2.52 11.28
CA GLY A 4 7.25 2.79 11.71
C GLY A 4 6.49 3.81 10.85
N THR A 5 7.11 4.37 9.79
CA THR A 5 6.41 5.27 8.86
C THR A 5 5.33 4.51 8.10
N VAL A 6 4.11 5.04 8.05
CA VAL A 6 2.99 4.47 7.29
C VAL A 6 2.91 5.10 5.90
N ALA A 7 2.59 4.28 4.92
CA ALA A 7 2.49 4.69 3.52
C ALA A 7 1.45 3.84 2.77
N ILE A 8 1.09 4.29 1.57
CA ILE A 8 0.39 3.49 0.57
C ILE A 8 1.41 3.06 -0.48
N ALA A 9 1.40 1.78 -0.86
CA ALA A 9 2.24 1.26 -1.92
C ALA A 9 1.52 0.19 -2.74
N ILE A 10 2.12 -0.13 -3.89
CA ILE A 10 1.74 -1.31 -4.68
C ILE A 10 2.55 -2.50 -4.15
N VAL A 11 1.87 -3.49 -3.59
CA VAL A 11 2.45 -4.76 -3.14
C VAL A 11 1.75 -5.87 -3.91
N GLN A 12 2.50 -6.75 -4.57
CA GLN A 12 1.92 -7.86 -5.35
C GLN A 12 0.81 -7.42 -6.33
N ARG A 13 0.96 -6.25 -6.98
CA ARG A 13 -0.03 -5.64 -7.88
C ARG A 13 -1.34 -5.22 -7.19
N GLN A 14 -1.34 -5.00 -5.89
CA GLN A 14 -2.47 -4.48 -5.13
C GLN A 14 -2.07 -3.21 -4.39
N VAL A 15 -2.99 -2.24 -4.29
CA VAL A 15 -2.79 -1.05 -3.46
C VAL A 15 -3.00 -1.46 -2.02
N MET A 16 -1.97 -1.29 -1.19
CA MET A 16 -1.97 -1.72 0.20
C MET A 16 -1.44 -0.63 1.13
N ILE A 17 -1.88 -0.68 2.38
CA ILE A 17 -1.26 0.05 3.47
C ILE A 17 0.00 -0.71 3.88
N ILE A 18 1.08 0.04 4.05
CA ILE A 18 2.37 -0.49 4.45
C ILE A 18 2.96 0.32 5.60
N GLN A 19 3.84 -0.33 6.35
CA GLN A 19 4.65 0.32 7.38
C GLN A 19 6.13 -0.01 7.16
N ALA A 20 7.02 0.97 7.29
CA ALA A 20 8.45 0.71 7.20
C ALA A 20 8.93 -0.20 8.34
N ALA A 21 9.41 -1.41 7.99
CA ALA A 21 9.97 -2.38 8.95
C ALA A 21 11.36 -1.98 9.47
N ARG A 22 11.99 -0.96 8.87
CA ARG A 22 13.26 -0.37 9.28
C ARG A 22 13.40 1.03 8.69
N SER A 23 14.39 1.78 9.17
CA SER A 23 14.75 3.05 8.54
C SER A 23 15.44 2.82 7.19
N HIS A 24 14.94 3.50 6.16
CA HIS A 24 15.36 3.47 4.77
C HIS A 24 15.80 4.87 4.32
N ASN A 25 16.95 4.95 3.66
CA ASN A 25 17.48 6.21 3.13
C ASN A 25 16.83 6.56 1.77
N ARG A 26 16.98 7.81 1.31
CA ARG A 26 16.41 8.25 0.02
C ARG A 26 16.98 7.53 -1.20
N ARG A 27 18.16 6.92 -1.09
CA ARG A 27 18.82 6.18 -2.18
C ARG A 27 18.50 4.69 -2.17
N SER A 28 17.65 4.24 -1.24
CA SER A 28 17.28 2.83 -1.13
C SER A 28 16.45 2.47 -2.35
N ARG A 29 16.89 1.46 -3.10
CA ARG A 29 16.13 0.94 -4.25
C ARG A 29 14.95 0.07 -3.81
N TRP A 30 15.09 -0.56 -2.66
CA TRP A 30 14.14 -1.51 -2.10
C TRP A 30 13.78 -1.10 -0.68
N LEU A 31 12.53 -1.33 -0.31
CA LEU A 31 11.99 -1.03 1.01
C LEU A 31 11.45 -2.33 1.61
N ASP A 32 11.96 -2.69 2.78
CA ASP A 32 11.40 -3.73 3.63
C ASP A 32 10.24 -3.12 4.43
N VAL A 33 9.05 -3.69 4.29
CA VAL A 33 7.81 -3.14 4.80
C VAL A 33 6.94 -4.22 5.44
N TYR A 34 6.18 -3.84 6.46
CA TYR A 34 5.02 -4.59 6.89
C TYR A 34 3.83 -4.24 6.01
N THR A 35 2.95 -5.21 5.72
CA THR A 35 1.80 -5.03 4.84
C THR A 35 0.50 -5.30 5.58
N TYR A 36 -0.53 -4.55 5.23
CA TYR A 36 -1.82 -4.60 5.90
C TYR A 36 -2.97 -4.75 4.90
N VAL A 37 -3.98 -5.52 5.31
CA VAL A 37 -5.21 -5.77 4.56
C VAL A 37 -6.40 -5.07 5.22
N PRO A 38 -7.40 -4.61 4.45
CA PRO A 38 -8.60 -4.01 5.02
C PRO A 38 -9.35 -5.02 5.91
N PHE A 39 -9.78 -4.57 7.08
CA PHE A 39 -10.63 -5.34 7.99
C PHE A 39 -11.98 -4.67 8.23
N GLY A 40 -12.02 -3.35 8.12
CA GLY A 40 -13.25 -2.56 8.20
C GLY A 40 -13.01 -1.14 7.70
N GLU A 41 -13.92 -0.24 8.04
CA GLU A 41 -13.73 1.17 7.73
C GLU A 41 -12.54 1.71 8.52
N ARG A 42 -11.53 2.26 7.82
CA ARG A 42 -10.29 2.80 8.39
C ARG A 42 -9.41 1.81 9.15
N LEU A 43 -9.86 0.59 9.42
CA LEU A 43 -9.12 -0.44 10.15
C LEU A 43 -8.48 -1.46 9.21
N PHE A 44 -7.20 -1.68 9.44
CA PHE A 44 -6.37 -2.59 8.67
C PHE A 44 -5.62 -3.54 9.60
N LEU A 45 -5.56 -4.82 9.24
CA LEU A 45 -4.85 -5.86 9.98
C LEU A 45 -3.59 -6.26 9.25
N ALA A 46 -2.59 -6.75 10.00
CA ALA A 46 -1.40 -7.35 9.42
C ALA A 46 -1.80 -8.44 8.42
N SER A 47 -1.21 -8.38 7.23
CA SER A 47 -1.40 -9.36 6.17
C SER A 47 -0.90 -10.74 6.60
N PRO A 48 -1.47 -11.84 6.08
CA PRO A 48 -0.88 -13.19 6.20
C PRO A 48 0.56 -13.28 5.69
N VAL A 49 0.95 -12.35 4.81
CA VAL A 49 2.35 -12.11 4.41
C VAL A 49 2.78 -10.80 5.05
N PRO A 50 3.07 -10.78 6.36
CA PRO A 50 3.20 -9.54 7.10
C PRO A 50 4.39 -8.74 6.62
N GLN A 51 5.46 -9.36 6.14
CA GLN A 51 6.66 -8.69 5.66
C GLN A 51 6.83 -8.86 4.15
N ALA A 52 7.06 -7.75 3.44
CA ALA A 52 7.34 -7.72 2.01
C ALA A 52 8.53 -6.81 1.68
N ARG A 53 9.16 -7.06 0.53
CA ARG A 53 10.15 -6.18 -0.07
C ARG A 53 9.58 -5.57 -1.34
N ILE A 54 9.44 -4.26 -1.38
CA ILE A 54 8.93 -3.50 -2.54
C ILE A 54 10.00 -2.63 -3.15
N ALA A 55 9.85 -2.27 -4.43
CA ALA A 55 10.68 -1.24 -5.03
C ALA A 55 10.26 0.13 -4.51
N SER A 56 11.19 1.06 -4.35
CA SER A 56 10.87 2.43 -3.96
C SER A 56 9.96 3.16 -4.96
N SER A 57 9.90 2.69 -6.21
CA SER A 57 8.99 3.17 -7.26
C SER A 57 7.54 2.75 -7.05
N ASP A 58 7.29 1.72 -6.25
CA ASP A 58 5.94 1.23 -5.96
C ASP A 58 5.27 2.01 -4.81
N LEU A 59 6.02 2.90 -4.17
CA LEU A 59 5.51 3.80 -3.14
C LEU A 59 4.63 4.88 -3.77
N LEU A 60 3.39 5.01 -3.29
CA LEU A 60 2.41 5.97 -3.82
C LEU A 60 2.32 7.22 -2.96
N VAL A 61 2.16 7.05 -1.65
CA VAL A 61 1.98 8.15 -0.69
C VAL A 61 2.66 7.79 0.63
N ILE A 62 3.30 8.77 1.28
CA ILE A 62 3.83 8.65 2.64
C ILE A 62 3.00 9.53 3.54
N PHE A 63 2.51 8.98 4.65
CA PHE A 63 1.75 9.76 5.61
C PHE A 63 2.64 10.39 6.70
N PRO A 64 2.29 11.57 7.22
CA PRO A 64 3.05 12.27 8.26
C PRO A 64 2.75 11.71 9.68
N PHE A 65 2.44 10.43 9.82
CA PHE A 65 2.23 9.77 11.10
C PHE A 65 2.97 8.44 11.19
N ARG A 66 3.13 7.95 12.41
CA ARG A 66 3.77 6.66 12.71
C ARG A 66 2.88 5.88 13.64
N THR A 67 2.89 4.56 13.51
CA THR A 67 2.25 3.66 14.48
C THR A 67 3.34 2.81 15.14
N PRO A 68 3.21 2.50 16.44
CA PRO A 68 4.07 1.53 17.09
C PRO A 68 3.58 0.08 16.91
N THR A 69 2.29 -0.10 16.62
CA THR A 69 1.61 -1.40 16.56
C THR A 69 1.76 -2.06 15.19
N SER A 70 2.33 -3.27 15.17
CA SER A 70 2.50 -4.05 13.95
C SER A 70 1.25 -4.81 13.51
N ASP A 71 0.32 -5.11 14.44
CA ASP A 71 -0.76 -6.06 14.16
C ASP A 71 -2.01 -5.42 13.56
N MET A 72 -2.28 -4.16 13.93
CA MET A 72 -3.45 -3.41 13.48
C MET A 72 -3.11 -1.93 13.36
N ILE A 73 -3.63 -1.31 12.30
CA ILE A 73 -3.50 0.11 12.02
C ILE A 73 -4.89 0.69 11.77
N GLU A 74 -5.23 1.75 12.50
CA GLU A 74 -6.33 2.64 12.15
C GLU A 74 -5.78 3.83 11.37
N LEU A 75 -6.37 4.12 10.20
CA LEU A 75 -6.03 5.29 9.42
C LEU A 75 -6.88 6.50 9.84
N PRO A 76 -6.27 7.70 9.92
CA PRO A 76 -7.01 8.94 9.93
C PRO A 76 -7.95 9.05 8.72
N ALA A 77 -9.08 9.74 8.87
CA ALA A 77 -10.09 9.86 7.82
C ALA A 77 -9.52 10.33 6.47
N GLN A 78 -8.63 11.33 6.49
CA GLN A 78 -7.97 11.83 5.28
C GLN A 78 -7.10 10.76 4.59
N ALA A 79 -6.29 10.03 5.36
CA ALA A 79 -5.42 8.98 4.82
C ALA A 79 -6.25 7.82 4.22
N TYR A 80 -7.39 7.51 4.84
CA TYR A 80 -8.32 6.51 4.33
C TYR A 80 -8.99 6.95 3.02
N GLN A 81 -9.38 8.22 2.90
CA GLN A 81 -9.90 8.77 1.64
C GLN A 81 -8.87 8.67 0.52
N GLU A 82 -7.61 9.04 0.78
CA GLU A 82 -6.53 8.89 -0.21
C GLU A 82 -6.32 7.43 -0.62
N TYR A 83 -6.39 6.48 0.32
CA TYR A 83 -6.35 5.06 0.03
C TYR A 83 -7.49 4.61 -0.88
N LEU A 84 -8.73 5.04 -0.63
CA LEU A 84 -9.88 4.71 -1.45
C LEU A 84 -9.73 5.25 -2.89
N GLU A 85 -9.30 6.50 -3.04
CA GLU A 85 -9.07 7.11 -4.35
C GLU A 85 -8.01 6.37 -5.17
N LEU A 86 -6.87 6.07 -4.54
CA LEU A 86 -5.77 5.36 -5.21
C LEU A 86 -6.18 3.93 -5.58
N SER A 87 -6.90 3.24 -4.69
CA SER A 87 -7.41 1.89 -4.94
C SER A 87 -8.39 1.88 -6.11
N ALA A 88 -9.34 2.82 -6.15
CA ALA A 88 -10.32 2.95 -7.24
C ALA A 88 -9.65 3.26 -8.59
N ARG A 89 -8.71 4.20 -8.62
CA ARG A 89 -7.94 4.52 -9.84
C ARG A 89 -7.15 3.33 -10.33
N HIS A 90 -6.50 2.61 -9.43
CA HIS A 90 -5.71 1.43 -9.76
C HIS A 90 -6.60 0.30 -10.30
N GLN A 91 -7.74 0.02 -9.66
CA GLN A 91 -8.72 -0.95 -10.12
C GLN A 91 -9.24 -0.61 -11.52
N LEU A 92 -9.63 0.64 -11.76
CA LEU A 92 -10.12 1.10 -13.06
C LEU A 92 -9.08 0.90 -14.17
N LYS A 93 -7.80 1.15 -13.88
CA LYS A 93 -6.69 0.92 -14.81
C LYS A 93 -6.60 -0.56 -15.20
N HIS A 94 -6.65 -1.47 -14.22
CA HIS A 94 -6.61 -2.91 -14.45
C HIS A 94 -7.83 -3.40 -15.23
N GLU A 95 -9.03 -2.94 -14.88
CA GLU A 95 -10.24 -3.26 -15.62
C GLU A 95 -10.17 -2.80 -17.08
N THR A 96 -9.63 -1.60 -17.32
CA THR A 96 -9.46 -1.07 -18.68
C THR A 96 -8.49 -1.90 -19.50
N MET A 97 -7.34 -2.29 -18.92
CA MET A 97 -6.38 -3.17 -19.58
C MET A 97 -7.01 -4.54 -19.89
N TRP A 98 -7.74 -5.11 -18.95
CA TRP A 98 -8.46 -6.36 -19.14
C TRP A 98 -9.50 -6.30 -20.27
N ARG A 99 -10.32 -5.23 -20.31
CA ARG A 99 -11.31 -5.02 -21.38
C ARG A 99 -10.65 -4.94 -22.76
N ARG A 100 -9.53 -4.19 -22.87
CA ARG A 100 -8.76 -4.08 -24.11
C ARG A 100 -8.17 -5.42 -24.56
N TRP A 101 -7.66 -6.21 -23.61
CA TRP A 101 -7.12 -7.53 -23.91
C TRP A 101 -8.21 -8.49 -24.43
N LYS A 102 -9.38 -8.54 -23.75
CA LYS A 102 -10.53 -9.34 -24.22
C LYS A 102 -11.01 -8.95 -25.62
N ALA A 103 -10.99 -7.65 -25.95
CA ALA A 103 -11.40 -7.17 -27.26
C ALA A 103 -10.45 -7.60 -28.39
N ARG A 104 -9.18 -7.90 -28.10
CA ARG A 104 -8.19 -8.40 -29.07
C ARG A 104 -8.27 -9.91 -29.32
N LEU A 105 -8.93 -10.64 -28.41
CA LEU A 105 -9.09 -12.10 -28.47
C LEU A 105 -10.41 -12.53 -29.13
N ARG A 106 -11.26 -11.57 -29.49
CA ARG A 106 -12.45 -11.77 -30.31
C ARG A 106 -12.14 -11.37 -31.73
#